data_AF-A6IIH4-F1
#
_entry.id   AF-A6IIH4-F1
#
_cell.length_a   1.000
_cell.length_b   1.000
_cell.length_c   1.000
_cell.angle_alpha   90.00
_cell.angle_beta   90.00
_cell.angle_gamma   90.00
#
_symmetry.space_group_name_H-M   'P 1'
#
loop_
_entity.id
_entity.type
_entity.pdbx_description
1 polymer ?
#
loop_
_entity_poly.entity_id
_entity_poly.type
_entity_poly.pdbx_seq_one_letter_code
_entity_poly.pdbx_strand_id
1 'polypeptide(L)'
;MLLQQVMRPFGKHASATVFSDTVVVSEKFINDCTKLFSERMHQKAEKEMKNNPVHLITEEDLKQISILESVNTNKKDKKDERRKKATEGSGSVRGGGGGNAREYKIKKVKKKGRKDEDSDDESQSSHAGKKKPDITFMFQDEIEGCLRKHIPDAPEEFISELAEHLIKPLNKMYLEVVRSVFMSSTSASGTGRKRTIKDLQEEVSNLYNNIRLFEKGMKYFADDTQTALTKHLLKTVCTDITNLMFNFLASDLMMAVEDPATITSDMRKKILSKLTEETKVALTKLHNSLNEKSIEDFLSCLDSATEACDIMVKKGDKKRERQILFQHRQALADQLKVTEDPALILHLTSVLLFQFSTHSMLHAPGRCVPQIIAFLHNKIPEDQHTLLVKYQGLVVKQLVSQNKKSGQGEDPSSDDLDKEQHDVTNTTRKELQELSLSIKDLVLKPRKSSVTEE
;
A
#
# COMPACT_ATOMS: atom_id res chain seq x y z
N MET A 1 56.60 5.44 30.53
CA MET A 1 57.86 5.56 29.72
C MET A 1 58.64 4.24 29.51
N LEU A 2 59.15 3.56 30.56
CA LEU A 2 60.02 2.37 30.39
C LEU A 2 59.27 1.17 29.77
N LEU A 3 58.01 0.97 30.17
CA LEU A 3 57.12 -0.09 29.66
C LEU A 3 56.81 0.06 28.16
N GLN A 4 56.46 1.28 27.71
CA GLN A 4 56.24 1.58 26.29
C GLN A 4 57.51 1.34 25.45
N GLN A 5 58.69 1.64 26.01
CA GLN A 5 59.97 1.44 25.34
C GLN A 5 60.34 -0.04 25.21
N VAL A 6 59.95 -0.87 26.19
CA VAL A 6 60.07 -2.34 26.16
C VAL A 6 59.06 -2.99 25.23
N MET A 7 57.88 -2.39 25.01
CA MET A 7 56.85 -2.91 24.10
C MET A 7 57.10 -2.58 22.62
N ARG A 8 57.84 -1.51 22.29
CA ARG A 8 58.17 -1.10 20.90
C ARG A 8 58.79 -2.20 20.01
N PRO A 9 59.74 -3.04 20.48
CA PRO A 9 60.33 -4.12 19.68
C PRO A 9 59.34 -5.24 19.35
N PHE A 10 58.27 -5.40 20.15
CA PHE A 10 57.26 -6.44 19.99
C PHE A 10 56.05 -5.99 19.15
N GLY A 11 56.03 -4.73 18.67
CA GLY A 11 54.87 -4.09 18.03
C GLY A 11 54.34 -4.74 16.75
N LYS A 12 55.06 -5.71 16.14
CA LYS A 12 54.55 -6.51 15.01
C LYS A 12 53.88 -7.83 15.43
N HIS A 13 54.02 -8.26 16.68
CA HIS A 13 53.52 -9.56 17.17
C HIS A 13 52.75 -9.51 18.51
N ALA A 14 52.74 -8.37 19.23
CA ALA A 14 52.03 -8.25 20.50
C ALA A 14 50.72 -7.45 20.35
N SER A 15 49.59 -8.16 20.35
CA SER A 15 48.24 -7.60 20.50
C SER A 15 48.01 -7.08 21.93
N ALA A 16 48.70 -6.01 22.33
CA ALA A 16 48.58 -5.43 23.66
C ALA A 16 48.74 -3.90 23.67
N THR A 17 47.96 -3.23 24.52
CA THR A 17 47.91 -1.78 24.71
C THR A 17 48.38 -1.44 26.12
N VAL A 18 49.16 -0.37 26.26
CA VAL A 18 49.64 0.13 27.56
C VAL A 18 48.72 1.24 28.04
N PHE A 19 48.25 1.14 29.27
CA PHE A 19 47.45 2.13 29.98
C PHE A 19 48.20 2.64 31.20
N SER A 20 48.03 3.93 31.49
CA SER A 20 48.52 4.65 32.69
C SER A 20 50.02 4.44 32.94
N ASP A 21 50.78 4.21 31.86
CA ASP A 21 52.22 3.92 31.83
C ASP A 21 52.69 2.71 32.68
N THR A 22 51.75 1.99 33.31
CA THR A 22 52.00 0.99 34.37
C THR A 22 51.30 -0.35 34.10
N VAL A 23 50.27 -0.39 33.25
CA VAL A 23 49.45 -1.58 32.99
C VAL A 23 49.52 -1.96 31.51
N VAL A 24 49.85 -3.22 31.21
CA VAL A 24 49.76 -3.78 29.85
C VAL A 24 48.51 -4.65 29.75
N VAL A 25 47.67 -4.36 28.76
CA VAL A 25 46.40 -5.05 28.54
C VAL A 25 46.40 -5.71 27.17
N SER A 26 46.01 -6.99 27.11
CA SER A 26 45.84 -7.66 25.82
C SER A 26 44.63 -7.13 25.05
N GLU A 27 44.71 -7.10 23.72
CA GLU A 27 43.58 -6.73 22.84
C GLU A 27 42.35 -7.64 23.06
N LYS A 28 42.59 -8.92 23.42
CA LYS A 28 41.54 -9.86 23.78
C LYS A 28 40.73 -9.38 24.99
N PHE A 29 41.41 -8.85 26.01
CA PHE A 29 40.75 -8.31 27.20
C PHE A 29 39.91 -7.07 26.87
N ILE A 30 40.43 -6.16 26.03
CA ILE A 30 39.68 -4.97 25.57
C ILE A 30 38.40 -5.40 24.81
N ASN A 31 38.52 -6.41 23.96
CA ASN A 31 37.38 -6.98 23.24
C ASN A 31 36.37 -7.64 24.18
N ASP A 32 36.82 -8.33 25.24
CA ASP A 32 35.93 -8.94 26.22
C ASP A 32 35.20 -7.87 27.06
N CYS A 33 35.88 -6.78 27.44
CA CYS A 33 35.23 -5.61 28.07
C CYS A 33 34.17 -4.99 27.16
N THR A 34 34.41 -4.96 25.85
CA THR A 34 33.46 -4.42 24.86
C THR A 34 32.19 -5.28 24.77
N LYS A 35 32.30 -6.62 24.88
CA LYS A 35 31.16 -7.54 24.87
C LYS A 35 30.21 -7.35 26.06
N LEU A 36 30.68 -6.83 27.20
CA LEU A 36 29.81 -6.54 28.35
C LEU A 36 28.67 -5.58 28.00
N PHE A 37 28.87 -4.75 26.98
CA PHE A 37 27.92 -3.72 26.56
C PHE A 37 27.00 -4.18 25.43
N SER A 38 27.24 -5.33 24.78
CA SER A 38 26.47 -5.74 23.60
C SER A 38 24.99 -5.96 23.89
N GLU A 39 24.65 -6.61 24.99
CA GLU A 39 23.25 -6.83 25.38
C GLU A 39 22.54 -5.51 25.71
N ARG A 40 23.23 -4.59 26.39
CA ARG A 40 22.69 -3.25 26.68
C ARG A 40 22.52 -2.39 25.43
N MET A 41 23.43 -2.50 24.46
CA MET A 41 23.29 -1.87 23.15
C MET A 41 22.02 -2.33 22.45
N HIS A 42 21.77 -3.64 22.43
CA HIS A 42 20.55 -4.20 21.84
C HIS A 42 19.27 -3.71 22.55
N GLN A 43 19.23 -3.78 23.87
CA GLN A 43 18.06 -3.33 24.65
C GLN A 43 17.79 -1.82 24.47
N LYS A 44 18.84 -0.99 24.47
CA LYS A 44 18.72 0.46 24.24
C LYS A 44 18.25 0.75 22.81
N ALA A 45 18.84 0.10 21.81
CA ALA A 45 18.44 0.25 20.41
C ALA A 45 16.97 -0.13 20.17
N GLU A 46 16.49 -1.24 20.74
CA GLU A 46 15.08 -1.65 20.63
C GLU A 46 14.13 -0.64 21.31
N LYS A 47 14.51 -0.10 22.47
CA LYS A 47 13.70 0.88 23.20
C LYS A 47 13.63 2.21 22.46
N GLU A 48 14.75 2.68 21.90
CA GLU A 48 14.80 3.91 21.12
C GLU A 48 14.06 3.79 19.78
N MET A 49 14.15 2.64 19.11
CA MET A 49 13.37 2.36 17.89
C MET A 49 11.85 2.42 18.12
N LYS A 50 11.36 1.95 19.27
CA LYS A 50 9.94 2.02 19.63
C LYS A 50 9.45 3.44 19.92
N ASN A 51 10.33 4.31 20.42
CA ASN A 51 9.95 5.64 20.90
C ASN A 51 10.22 6.75 19.87
N ASN A 52 11.27 6.64 19.04
CA ASN A 52 11.63 7.69 18.07
C ASN A 52 12.52 7.18 16.91
N PRO A 53 11.96 6.55 15.85
CA PRO A 53 12.74 5.98 14.74
C PRO A 53 13.39 7.02 13.81
N VAL A 54 12.95 8.28 13.85
CA VAL A 54 13.29 9.31 12.83
C VAL A 54 14.63 9.99 13.11
N HIS A 55 15.14 9.97 14.34
CA HIS A 55 16.37 10.70 14.71
C HIS A 55 17.67 9.90 14.57
N LEU A 56 17.59 8.60 14.26
CA LEU A 56 18.75 7.70 14.27
C LEU A 56 19.16 7.20 12.88
N ILE A 57 18.40 7.53 11.84
CA ILE A 57 18.59 7.02 10.47
C ILE A 57 18.99 8.19 9.57
N THR A 58 20.14 8.08 8.92
CA THR A 58 20.59 9.10 7.96
C THR A 58 20.04 8.83 6.56
N GLU A 59 19.97 9.86 5.71
CA GLU A 59 19.57 9.70 4.30
C GLU A 59 20.44 8.67 3.53
N GLU A 60 21.69 8.46 3.95
CA GLU A 60 22.59 7.48 3.38
C GLU A 60 22.18 6.04 3.74
N ASP A 61 21.67 5.82 4.96
CA ASP A 61 21.19 4.51 5.40
C ASP A 61 19.90 4.11 4.62
N LEU A 62 19.03 5.08 4.30
CA LEU A 62 17.85 4.87 3.44
C LEU A 62 18.23 4.50 1.99
N LYS A 63 19.30 5.10 1.45
CA LYS A 63 19.82 4.79 0.11
C LYS A 63 20.50 3.42 0.03
N GLN A 64 21.17 2.97 1.10
CA GLN A 64 21.75 1.62 1.12
C GLN A 64 20.66 0.52 1.14
N ILE A 65 19.51 0.80 1.75
CA ILE A 65 18.36 -0.12 1.77
C ILE A 65 17.78 -0.29 0.37
N SER A 66 17.60 0.80 -0.40
CA SER A 66 17.08 0.71 -1.77
C SER A 66 18.02 -0.07 -2.70
N ILE A 67 19.33 0.06 -2.50
CA ILE A 67 20.34 -0.70 -3.25
C ILE A 67 20.29 -2.19 -2.88
N LEU A 68 20.19 -2.55 -1.60
CA LEU A 68 20.10 -3.94 -1.15
C LEU A 68 18.81 -4.64 -1.60
N GLU A 69 17.67 -3.93 -1.62
CA GLU A 69 16.40 -4.46 -2.15
C GLU A 69 16.48 -4.73 -3.66
N SER A 70 17.19 -3.90 -4.43
CA SER A 70 17.40 -4.11 -5.88
C SER A 70 18.28 -5.32 -6.22
N VAL A 71 19.17 -5.74 -5.33
CA VAL A 71 20.08 -6.89 -5.54
C VAL A 71 19.39 -8.22 -5.20
N ASN A 72 18.47 -8.22 -4.23
CA ASN A 72 17.76 -9.42 -3.80
C ASN A 72 16.65 -9.87 -4.76
N THR A 73 16.02 -8.94 -5.48
CA THR A 73 15.04 -9.26 -6.55
C THR A 73 15.73 -9.96 -7.73
N ASN A 74 16.86 -9.42 -8.18
CA ASN A 74 17.62 -9.93 -9.33
C ASN A 74 18.14 -11.38 -9.18
N LYS A 75 18.37 -11.87 -7.96
CA LYS A 75 18.85 -13.26 -7.73
C LYS A 75 17.74 -14.30 -7.75
N LYS A 76 16.49 -13.94 -7.44
CA LYS A 76 15.36 -14.89 -7.40
C LYS A 76 14.79 -15.13 -8.81
N ASP A 77 14.81 -14.12 -9.66
CA ASP A 77 14.25 -14.16 -11.02
C ASP A 77 14.97 -15.13 -11.97
N LYS A 78 16.28 -15.34 -11.78
CA LYS A 78 17.09 -16.21 -12.65
C LYS A 78 16.78 -17.71 -12.49
N LYS A 79 16.12 -18.11 -11.40
CA LYS A 79 15.77 -19.52 -11.12
C LYS A 79 14.37 -19.89 -11.60
N ASP A 80 13.43 -18.95 -11.63
CA ASP A 80 12.05 -19.20 -12.06
C ASP A 80 11.84 -19.08 -13.59
N GLU A 81 12.62 -18.26 -14.29
CA GLU A 81 12.58 -18.22 -15.76
C GLU A 81 12.98 -19.56 -16.40
N ARG A 82 13.85 -20.32 -15.75
CA ARG A 82 14.36 -21.60 -16.29
C ARG A 82 13.33 -22.73 -16.19
N ARG A 83 12.34 -22.62 -15.29
CA ARG A 83 11.27 -23.62 -15.14
C ARG A 83 10.06 -23.40 -16.06
N LYS A 84 9.87 -22.20 -16.61
CA LYS A 84 8.76 -21.93 -17.54
C LYS A 84 9.06 -22.26 -19.01
N LYS A 85 10.32 -22.45 -19.39
CA LYS A 85 10.72 -22.82 -20.78
C LYS A 85 10.78 -24.31 -21.06
N ALA A 86 10.46 -25.18 -20.09
CA ALA A 86 10.59 -26.63 -20.23
C ALA A 86 9.26 -27.38 -20.42
N THR A 87 8.11 -26.68 -20.48
CA THR A 87 6.79 -27.35 -20.44
C THR A 87 5.81 -26.99 -21.56
N GLU A 88 6.25 -26.26 -22.60
CA GLU A 88 5.41 -25.95 -23.77
C GLU A 88 6.10 -26.41 -25.06
N GLY A 89 6.16 -27.73 -25.25
CA GLY A 89 6.77 -28.35 -26.43
C GLY A 89 6.12 -29.68 -26.79
N SER A 90 4.93 -29.65 -27.39
CA SER A 90 4.46 -30.72 -28.29
C SER A 90 3.24 -30.26 -29.10
N GLY A 91 3.37 -30.30 -30.42
CA GLY A 91 2.25 -30.09 -31.35
C GLY A 91 2.63 -29.38 -32.66
N SER A 92 3.58 -29.92 -33.43
CA SER A 92 3.90 -29.48 -34.79
C SER A 92 3.23 -30.42 -35.81
N VAL A 93 2.31 -29.90 -36.63
CA VAL A 93 1.99 -30.42 -37.97
C VAL A 93 1.73 -29.25 -38.93
N ARG A 94 2.70 -29.07 -39.83
CA ARG A 94 2.65 -28.63 -41.25
C ARG A 94 2.00 -27.29 -41.68
N GLY A 95 2.81 -26.56 -42.46
CA GLY A 95 2.45 -25.50 -43.43
C GLY A 95 3.31 -24.26 -43.18
N GLY A 96 4.28 -23.83 -44.00
CA GLY A 96 4.50 -24.00 -45.44
C GLY A 96 4.45 -22.61 -46.09
N GLY A 97 5.62 -22.03 -46.43
CA GLY A 97 5.80 -20.74 -47.11
C GLY A 97 6.41 -19.67 -46.19
N GLY A 98 7.56 -19.05 -46.44
CA GLY A 98 8.25 -18.74 -47.70
C GLY A 98 8.23 -17.21 -47.89
N GLY A 99 9.27 -16.50 -47.47
CA GLY A 99 9.35 -15.04 -47.66
C GLY A 99 10.52 -14.37 -46.94
N ASN A 100 11.53 -13.98 -47.73
CA ASN A 100 12.79 -13.33 -47.35
C ASN A 100 12.63 -12.02 -46.54
N ALA A 101 13.41 -11.87 -45.47
CA ALA A 101 13.86 -10.56 -44.97
C ALA A 101 15.26 -10.67 -44.35
N ARG A 102 16.15 -9.78 -44.81
CA ARG A 102 17.60 -9.75 -44.64
C ARG A 102 18.07 -9.74 -43.18
N GLU A 103 18.98 -10.67 -42.84
CA GLU A 103 19.78 -10.66 -41.62
C GLU A 103 20.83 -9.54 -41.65
N TYR A 104 20.77 -8.59 -40.71
CA TYR A 104 21.94 -7.79 -40.34
C TYR A 104 22.61 -8.39 -39.11
N LYS A 105 23.70 -9.11 -39.34
CA LYS A 105 24.64 -9.60 -38.32
C LYS A 105 25.45 -8.42 -37.76
N ILE A 106 25.20 -8.01 -36.52
CA ILE A 106 26.15 -7.17 -35.77
C ILE A 106 27.05 -8.08 -34.94
N LYS A 107 28.32 -8.14 -35.34
CA LYS A 107 29.39 -8.90 -34.71
C LYS A 107 29.69 -8.35 -33.31
N LYS A 108 29.68 -9.24 -32.32
CA LYS A 108 30.25 -9.03 -30.98
C LYS A 108 31.75 -8.72 -31.09
N VAL A 109 32.18 -7.57 -30.57
CA VAL A 109 33.60 -7.26 -30.36
C VAL A 109 33.97 -7.65 -28.93
N LYS A 110 34.92 -8.59 -28.81
CA LYS A 110 35.68 -8.91 -27.60
C LYS A 110 36.81 -7.88 -27.41
N LYS A 111 36.93 -7.33 -26.19
CA LYS A 111 38.18 -6.90 -25.52
C LYS A 111 38.04 -7.41 -24.08
N LYS A 112 38.77 -8.41 -23.57
CA LYS A 112 40.22 -8.48 -23.23
C LYS A 112 40.64 -7.17 -22.55
N GLY A 113 40.77 -7.04 -21.24
CA GLY A 113 41.29 -7.95 -20.22
C GLY A 113 42.59 -7.35 -19.67
N ARG A 114 42.66 -7.10 -18.34
CA ARG A 114 43.77 -6.57 -17.47
C ARG A 114 43.25 -5.41 -16.61
N LYS A 115 43.56 -5.26 -15.33
CA LYS A 115 44.42 -5.98 -14.37
C LYS A 115 44.04 -5.42 -12.98
N ASP A 116 43.99 -6.27 -11.95
CA ASP A 116 44.00 -5.82 -10.55
C ASP A 116 45.29 -5.04 -10.28
N GLU A 117 45.17 -3.85 -9.68
CA GLU A 117 46.26 -3.26 -8.90
C GLU A 117 45.64 -2.41 -7.78
N ASP A 118 45.87 -2.93 -6.58
CA ASP A 118 45.78 -2.29 -5.27
C ASP A 118 46.66 -1.03 -5.26
N SER A 119 46.10 0.13 -4.90
CA SER A 119 46.90 1.30 -4.49
C SER A 119 46.06 2.24 -3.64
N ASP A 120 46.34 2.21 -2.34
CA ASP A 120 46.31 3.38 -1.45
C ASP A 120 46.91 4.59 -2.18
N ASP A 121 46.19 5.72 -2.21
CA ASP A 121 46.69 6.96 -1.60
C ASP A 121 45.57 8.01 -1.50
N GLU A 122 45.65 8.74 -0.40
CA GLU A 122 44.90 9.90 0.03
C GLU A 122 44.83 11.01 -1.04
N SER A 123 43.65 11.62 -1.21
CA SER A 123 43.53 13.09 -1.21
C SER A 123 42.07 13.55 -1.37
N GLN A 124 41.58 14.12 -0.28
CA GLN A 124 40.80 15.36 -0.21
C GLN A 124 39.96 15.75 -1.45
N SER A 125 38.64 15.56 -1.33
CA SER A 125 37.68 16.45 -1.99
C SER A 125 36.81 17.13 -0.93
N SER A 126 36.93 18.45 -0.91
CA SER A 126 36.20 19.39 -0.09
C SER A 126 34.75 19.50 -0.54
N HIS A 127 33.83 18.87 0.19
CA HIS A 127 32.44 19.28 0.22
C HIS A 127 31.99 19.40 1.68
N ALA A 128 31.38 20.55 1.99
CA ALA A 128 30.94 20.96 3.31
C ALA A 128 30.03 19.90 3.95
N GLY A 129 30.63 19.08 4.82
CA GLY A 129 29.94 18.03 5.55
C GLY A 129 29.02 18.63 6.60
N LYS A 130 27.70 18.47 6.41
CA LYS A 130 26.75 18.50 7.51
C LYS A 130 27.25 17.52 8.58
N LYS A 131 27.50 18.02 9.80
CA LYS A 131 27.96 17.22 10.94
C LYS A 131 27.04 16.00 11.09
N LYS A 132 27.63 14.79 11.00
CA LYS A 132 26.94 13.55 11.40
C LYS A 132 26.44 13.74 12.83
N PRO A 133 25.19 13.37 13.16
CA PRO A 133 24.76 13.32 14.55
C PRO A 133 25.63 12.29 15.27
N ASP A 134 26.40 12.74 16.25
CA ASP A 134 27.24 11.87 17.08
C ASP A 134 26.31 11.17 18.08
N ILE A 135 25.87 9.96 17.72
CA ILE A 135 24.95 9.18 18.56
C ILE A 135 25.79 8.60 19.71
N THR A 136 25.63 9.20 20.90
CA THR A 136 26.30 8.75 22.13
C THR A 136 25.59 7.54 22.72
N PHE A 137 26.30 6.40 22.80
CA PHE A 137 25.78 5.18 23.40
C PHE A 137 25.64 5.32 24.93
N MET A 138 26.70 5.74 25.62
CA MET A 138 26.73 5.95 27.08
C MET A 138 27.76 7.04 27.42
N PHE A 139 27.61 7.69 28.57
CA PHE A 139 28.62 8.63 29.08
C PHE A 139 29.77 7.90 29.76
N GLN A 140 30.94 8.56 29.86
CA GLN A 140 32.15 7.98 30.43
C GLN A 140 31.93 7.42 31.84
N ASP A 141 31.28 8.17 32.73
CA ASP A 141 30.97 7.77 34.11
C ASP A 141 30.17 6.45 34.19
N GLU A 142 29.28 6.23 33.20
CA GLU A 142 28.46 5.02 33.14
C GLU A 142 29.28 3.82 32.68
N ILE A 143 30.23 4.03 31.75
CA ILE A 143 31.17 3.00 31.28
C ILE A 143 32.12 2.62 32.43
N GLU A 144 32.69 3.59 33.14
CA GLU A 144 33.54 3.39 34.31
C GLU A 144 32.81 2.60 35.41
N GLY A 145 31.57 2.95 35.71
CA GLY A 145 30.75 2.22 36.68
C GLY A 145 30.49 0.76 36.31
N CYS A 146 30.51 0.42 35.01
CA CYS A 146 30.39 -0.96 34.53
C CYS A 146 31.71 -1.72 34.60
N LEU A 147 32.81 -1.06 34.22
CA LEU A 147 34.16 -1.61 34.31
C LEU A 147 34.55 -1.88 35.77
N ARG A 148 34.23 -0.97 36.71
CA ARG A 148 34.51 -1.13 38.15
C ARG A 148 33.81 -2.35 38.76
N LYS A 149 32.63 -2.72 38.24
CA LYS A 149 31.92 -3.95 38.67
C LYS A 149 32.55 -5.23 38.11
N HIS A 150 33.18 -5.13 36.94
CA HIS A 150 33.80 -6.27 36.28
C HIS A 150 35.25 -6.50 36.73
N ILE A 151 35.95 -5.42 37.09
CA ILE A 151 37.35 -5.42 37.52
C ILE A 151 37.48 -4.57 38.80
N PRO A 152 37.05 -5.10 39.96
CA PRO A 152 37.03 -4.33 41.21
C PRO A 152 38.43 -4.02 41.76
N ASP A 153 39.43 -4.82 41.38
CA ASP A 153 40.81 -4.74 41.89
C ASP A 153 41.73 -3.85 41.03
N ALA A 154 41.20 -3.18 40.00
CA ALA A 154 42.00 -2.34 39.10
C ALA A 154 42.17 -0.90 39.63
N PRO A 155 43.31 -0.24 39.33
CA PRO A 155 43.51 1.17 39.65
C PRO A 155 42.45 2.07 39.01
N GLU A 156 42.01 3.10 39.72
CA GLU A 156 40.98 4.03 39.23
C GLU A 156 41.44 4.77 37.96
N GLU A 157 42.72 5.18 37.91
CA GLU A 157 43.33 5.81 36.73
C GLU A 157 43.27 4.92 35.49
N PHE A 158 43.46 3.60 35.67
CA PHE A 158 43.36 2.62 34.61
C PHE A 158 41.92 2.44 34.11
N ILE A 159 40.94 2.44 35.02
CA ILE A 159 39.52 2.31 34.68
C ILE A 159 39.07 3.52 33.84
N SER A 160 39.48 4.73 34.22
CA SER A 160 39.14 5.95 33.47
C SER A 160 39.77 5.97 32.07
N GLU A 161 41.06 5.62 31.94
CA GLU A 161 41.73 5.60 30.63
C GLU A 161 41.18 4.47 29.73
N LEU A 162 40.83 3.32 30.30
CA LEU A 162 40.16 2.23 29.58
C LEU A 162 38.74 2.64 29.14
N ALA A 163 37.99 3.35 29.98
CA ALA A 163 36.67 3.86 29.61
C ALA A 163 36.77 4.85 28.44
N GLU A 164 37.70 5.81 28.50
CA GLU A 164 37.95 6.76 27.41
C GLU A 164 38.33 6.04 26.10
N HIS A 165 39.17 5.02 26.18
CA HIS A 165 39.55 4.20 25.03
C HIS A 165 38.36 3.40 24.44
N LEU A 166 37.37 3.02 25.26
CA LEU A 166 36.20 2.26 24.83
C LEU A 166 35.05 3.11 24.29
N ILE A 167 34.99 4.41 24.56
CA ILE A 167 33.89 5.29 24.10
C ILE A 167 33.71 5.22 22.57
N LYS A 168 34.79 5.42 21.80
CA LYS A 168 34.72 5.43 20.33
C LYS A 168 34.33 4.04 19.76
N PRO A 169 34.96 2.93 20.16
CA PRO A 169 34.53 1.59 19.77
C PRO A 169 33.07 1.29 20.12
N LEU A 170 32.62 1.63 21.33
CA LEU A 170 31.26 1.36 21.79
C LEU A 170 30.22 2.18 21.01
N ASN A 171 30.48 3.46 20.73
CA ASN A 171 29.60 4.26 19.89
C ASN A 171 29.49 3.70 18.47
N LYS A 172 30.61 3.25 17.89
CA LYS A 172 30.62 2.61 16.57
C LYS A 172 29.79 1.32 16.57
N MET A 173 29.98 0.45 17.56
CA MET A 173 29.21 -0.79 17.68
C MET A 173 27.73 -0.53 17.94
N TYR A 174 27.39 0.48 18.74
CA TYR A 174 26.00 0.86 18.97
C TYR A 174 25.32 1.30 17.68
N LEU A 175 25.99 2.10 16.84
CA LEU A 175 25.47 2.47 15.51
C LEU A 175 25.21 1.24 14.63
N GLU A 176 26.12 0.27 14.62
CA GLU A 176 25.94 -0.99 13.88
C GLU A 176 24.77 -1.82 14.42
N VAL A 177 24.60 -1.87 15.75
CA VAL A 177 23.47 -2.54 16.41
C VAL A 177 22.14 -1.85 16.08
N VAL A 178 22.08 -0.52 16.16
CA VAL A 178 20.89 0.26 15.77
C VAL A 178 20.51 0.01 14.32
N ARG A 179 21.49 0.00 13.41
CA ARG A 179 21.28 -0.37 12.00
C ARG A 179 20.75 -1.79 11.85
N SER A 180 21.34 -2.75 12.55
CA SER A 180 20.91 -4.15 12.52
C SER A 180 19.49 -4.33 13.04
N VAL A 181 19.14 -3.69 14.17
CA VAL A 181 17.78 -3.73 14.75
C VAL A 181 16.78 -3.05 13.84
N PHE A 182 17.14 -1.94 13.19
CA PHE A 182 16.29 -1.27 12.21
C PHE A 182 16.02 -2.14 10.97
N MET A 183 17.08 -2.73 10.39
CA MET A 183 16.97 -3.66 9.26
C MET A 183 16.19 -4.92 9.63
N SER A 184 16.34 -5.40 10.87
CA SER A 184 15.61 -6.57 11.38
C SER A 184 14.15 -6.23 11.67
N SER A 185 13.84 -5.03 12.16
CA SER A 185 12.45 -4.59 12.42
C SER A 185 11.68 -4.36 11.12
N THR A 186 12.36 -3.89 10.08
CA THR A 186 11.79 -3.76 8.72
C THR A 186 11.62 -5.09 7.99
N SER A 187 12.30 -6.16 8.42
CA SER A 187 12.18 -7.51 7.84
C SER A 187 11.38 -8.51 8.70
N ALA A 188 11.29 -8.31 10.01
CA ALA A 188 10.53 -9.16 10.95
C ALA A 188 9.04 -8.80 11.03
N SER A 189 8.65 -7.61 10.56
CA SER A 189 7.24 -7.21 10.34
C SER A 189 6.64 -7.83 9.07
N GLY A 190 7.06 -9.05 8.73
CA GLY A 190 6.77 -9.78 7.49
C GLY A 190 5.31 -10.23 7.27
N THR A 191 4.37 -9.76 8.08
CA THR A 191 2.92 -9.99 7.90
C THR A 191 2.13 -8.72 7.56
N GLY A 192 2.70 -7.53 7.77
CA GLY A 192 2.14 -6.24 7.34
C GLY A 192 2.68 -5.82 5.97
N ARG A 193 2.35 -6.62 4.95
CA ARG A 193 2.72 -6.49 3.53
C ARG A 193 3.16 -5.07 3.10
N LYS A 194 4.48 -4.80 2.99
CA LYS A 194 4.95 -3.85 1.98
C LYS A 194 4.41 -4.36 0.64
N ARG A 195 3.33 -3.76 0.13
CA ARG A 195 2.78 -4.12 -1.20
C ARG A 195 3.90 -3.95 -2.19
N THR A 196 4.19 -4.98 -2.99
CA THR A 196 5.22 -4.82 -4.01
C THR A 196 4.74 -3.77 -5.02
N ILE A 197 5.66 -3.04 -5.66
CA ILE A 197 5.28 -2.08 -6.71
C ILE A 197 4.48 -2.77 -7.83
N LYS A 198 4.70 -4.06 -8.05
CA LYS A 198 3.93 -4.89 -8.99
C LYS A 198 2.48 -5.09 -8.53
N ASP A 199 2.26 -5.41 -7.26
CA ASP A 199 0.90 -5.56 -6.70
C ASP A 199 0.15 -4.23 -6.77
N LEU A 200 0.84 -3.13 -6.44
CA LEU A 200 0.30 -1.78 -6.58
C LEU A 200 -0.09 -1.48 -8.03
N GLN A 201 0.80 -1.72 -8.99
CA GLN A 201 0.53 -1.49 -10.42
C GLN A 201 -0.69 -2.29 -10.90
N GLU A 202 -0.86 -3.53 -10.44
CA GLU A 202 -2.03 -4.35 -10.79
C GLU A 202 -3.32 -3.79 -10.19
N GLU A 203 -3.32 -3.41 -8.91
CA GLU A 203 -4.49 -2.81 -8.24
C GLU A 203 -4.87 -1.45 -8.83
N VAL A 204 -3.90 -0.56 -9.04
CA VAL A 204 -4.11 0.73 -9.70
C VAL A 204 -4.65 0.53 -11.11
N SER A 205 -4.10 -0.43 -11.88
CA SER A 205 -4.62 -0.75 -13.22
C SER A 205 -6.05 -1.28 -13.17
N ASN A 206 -6.40 -2.11 -12.18
CA ASN A 206 -7.77 -2.64 -12.04
C ASN A 206 -8.77 -1.53 -11.71
N LEU A 207 -8.44 -0.67 -10.73
CA LEU A 207 -9.28 0.47 -10.36
C LEU A 207 -9.42 1.48 -11.52
N TYR A 208 -8.33 1.77 -12.23
CA TYR A 208 -8.34 2.64 -13.42
C TYR A 208 -9.33 2.14 -14.47
N ASN A 209 -9.27 0.85 -14.80
CA ASN A 209 -10.17 0.26 -15.79
C ASN A 209 -11.63 0.23 -15.31
N ASN A 210 -11.87 -0.01 -14.02
CA ASN A 210 -13.22 0.11 -13.44
C ASN A 210 -13.77 1.53 -13.59
N ILE A 211 -12.98 2.56 -13.26
CA ILE A 211 -13.40 3.97 -13.39
C ILE A 211 -13.81 4.28 -14.82
N ARG A 212 -13.00 3.88 -15.83
CA ARG A 212 -13.33 4.04 -17.25
C ARG A 212 -14.62 3.35 -17.66
N LEU A 213 -14.87 2.13 -17.18
CA LEU A 213 -16.08 1.38 -17.50
C LEU A 213 -17.32 1.96 -16.81
N PHE A 214 -17.20 2.48 -15.59
CA PHE A 214 -18.27 3.22 -14.91
C PHE A 214 -18.58 4.56 -15.59
N GLU A 215 -17.54 5.29 -16.04
CA GLU A 215 -17.67 6.50 -16.86
C GLU A 215 -18.43 6.25 -18.16
N LYS A 216 -18.30 5.06 -18.75
CA LYS A 216 -19.11 4.66 -19.90
C LYS A 216 -20.57 4.41 -19.52
N GLY A 217 -20.82 3.74 -18.40
CA GLY A 217 -22.18 3.42 -17.93
C GLY A 217 -23.00 4.64 -17.52
N MET A 218 -22.36 5.69 -16.98
CA MET A 218 -23.08 6.90 -16.57
C MET A 218 -23.58 7.76 -17.73
N LYS A 219 -22.99 7.61 -18.94
CA LYS A 219 -23.37 8.35 -20.16
C LYS A 219 -24.74 7.97 -20.71
N TYR A 220 -25.40 6.95 -20.14
CA TYR A 220 -26.78 6.58 -20.46
C TYR A 220 -27.83 7.43 -19.76
N PHE A 221 -27.44 8.29 -18.83
CA PHE A 221 -28.34 9.12 -18.02
C PHE A 221 -28.24 10.60 -18.39
N ALA A 222 -29.28 11.36 -18.08
CA ALA A 222 -29.30 12.82 -18.23
C ALA A 222 -28.35 13.52 -17.23
N ASP A 223 -27.96 14.76 -17.55
CA ASP A 223 -26.93 15.56 -16.87
C ASP A 223 -27.07 15.60 -15.34
N ASP A 224 -28.28 15.75 -14.80
CA ASP A 224 -28.50 15.79 -13.35
C ASP A 224 -28.13 14.47 -12.65
N THR A 225 -28.55 13.35 -13.25
CA THR A 225 -28.24 12.01 -12.72
C THR A 225 -26.77 11.69 -12.96
N GLN A 226 -26.24 12.03 -14.12
CA GLN A 226 -24.82 11.87 -14.44
C GLN A 226 -23.96 12.63 -13.42
N THR A 227 -24.30 13.88 -13.08
CA THR A 227 -23.61 14.66 -12.05
C THR A 227 -23.63 13.97 -10.68
N ALA A 228 -24.78 13.38 -10.30
CA ALA A 228 -24.91 12.64 -9.06
C ALA A 228 -24.05 11.37 -9.03
N LEU A 229 -23.93 10.69 -10.17
CA LEU A 229 -23.06 9.52 -10.37
C LEU A 229 -21.57 9.91 -10.37
N THR A 230 -21.19 10.99 -11.07
CA THR A 230 -19.81 11.52 -11.09
C THR A 230 -19.33 11.82 -9.68
N LYS A 231 -20.14 12.55 -8.91
CA LYS A 231 -19.81 12.87 -7.53
C LYS A 231 -19.66 11.63 -6.66
N HIS A 232 -20.45 10.58 -6.91
CA HIS A 232 -20.35 9.34 -6.16
C HIS A 232 -19.08 8.57 -6.51
N LEU A 233 -18.75 8.44 -7.81
CA LEU A 233 -17.55 7.76 -8.29
C LEU A 233 -16.27 8.44 -7.78
N LEU A 234 -16.22 9.78 -7.82
CA LEU A 234 -15.11 10.56 -7.27
C LEU A 234 -14.89 10.29 -5.77
N LYS A 235 -15.98 10.23 -4.99
CA LYS A 235 -15.94 10.01 -3.54
C LYS A 235 -15.72 8.57 -3.10
N THR A 236 -15.73 7.62 -4.03
CA THR A 236 -15.59 6.19 -3.74
C THR A 236 -14.37 5.65 -4.49
N VAL A 237 -14.54 5.04 -5.65
CA VAL A 237 -13.48 4.33 -6.38
C VAL A 237 -12.29 5.24 -6.73
N CYS A 238 -12.53 6.51 -7.11
CA CYS A 238 -11.45 7.47 -7.36
C CYS A 238 -10.72 7.88 -6.08
N THR A 239 -11.42 7.95 -4.95
CA THR A 239 -10.80 8.18 -3.65
C THR A 239 -9.98 6.96 -3.23
N ASP A 240 -10.47 5.74 -3.47
CA ASP A 240 -9.77 4.49 -3.15
C ASP A 240 -8.44 4.35 -3.92
N ILE A 241 -8.44 4.59 -5.23
CA ILE A 241 -7.21 4.55 -6.04
C ILE A 241 -6.23 5.66 -5.63
N THR A 242 -6.74 6.84 -5.27
CA THR A 242 -5.90 7.93 -4.76
C THR A 242 -5.28 7.52 -3.42
N ASN A 243 -6.08 7.03 -2.48
CA ASN A 243 -5.61 6.58 -1.17
C ASN A 243 -4.59 5.45 -1.30
N LEU A 244 -4.78 4.53 -2.24
CA LEU A 244 -3.83 3.47 -2.55
C LEU A 244 -2.46 4.03 -2.95
N MET A 245 -2.42 5.00 -3.87
CA MET A 245 -1.17 5.67 -4.26
C MET A 245 -0.52 6.42 -3.11
N PHE A 246 -1.32 7.16 -2.33
CA PHE A 246 -0.83 7.87 -1.15
C PHE A 246 -0.27 6.93 -0.10
N ASN A 247 -0.91 5.77 0.14
CA ASN A 247 -0.44 4.79 1.10
C ASN A 247 0.90 4.18 0.68
N PHE A 248 1.08 3.94 -0.63
CA PHE A 248 2.34 3.46 -1.17
C PHE A 248 3.48 4.45 -0.90
N LEU A 249 3.29 5.73 -1.23
CA LEU A 249 4.29 6.77 -0.95
C LEU A 249 4.52 6.99 0.55
N ALA A 250 3.47 6.82 1.36
CA ALA A 250 3.57 6.90 2.81
C ALA A 250 4.43 5.78 3.41
N SER A 251 4.60 4.65 2.70
CA SER A 251 5.45 3.54 3.15
C SER A 251 6.90 3.99 3.33
N ASP A 252 7.42 4.78 2.40
CA ASP A 252 8.80 5.29 2.45
C ASP A 252 8.99 6.33 3.58
N LEU A 253 7.89 6.96 4.00
CA LEU A 253 7.85 7.95 5.08
C LEU A 253 7.53 7.34 6.45
N MET A 254 7.41 6.01 6.56
CA MET A 254 6.92 5.29 7.75
C MET A 254 5.55 5.80 8.24
N MET A 255 4.69 6.22 7.32
CA MET A 255 3.34 6.74 7.57
C MET A 255 2.23 5.89 6.94
N ALA A 256 2.59 4.76 6.31
CA ALA A 256 1.62 3.85 5.71
C ALA A 256 0.69 3.25 6.77
N VAL A 257 -0.56 3.04 6.37
CA VAL A 257 -1.60 2.37 7.16
C VAL A 257 -1.92 1.02 6.53
N GLU A 258 -2.42 0.09 7.35
CA GLU A 258 -2.79 -1.26 6.86
C GLU A 258 -3.95 -1.21 5.85
N ASP A 259 -4.95 -0.39 6.15
CA ASP A 259 -6.11 -0.17 5.29
C ASP A 259 -6.07 1.22 4.62
N PRO A 260 -5.77 1.32 3.31
CA PRO A 260 -5.80 2.56 2.57
C PRO A 260 -7.15 3.29 2.62
N ALA A 261 -8.27 2.59 2.84
CA ALA A 261 -9.59 3.23 2.91
C ALA A 261 -9.72 4.19 4.12
N THR A 262 -8.89 3.99 5.16
CA THR A 262 -8.84 4.87 6.35
C THR A 262 -8.13 6.20 6.10
N ILE A 263 -7.43 6.35 4.97
CA ILE A 263 -6.68 7.56 4.65
C ILE A 263 -7.66 8.71 4.36
N THR A 264 -7.64 9.71 5.25
CA THR A 264 -8.48 10.90 5.13
C THR A 264 -7.84 11.97 4.23
N SER A 265 -8.63 12.98 3.87
CA SER A 265 -8.15 14.18 3.18
C SER A 265 -6.97 14.83 3.91
N ASP A 266 -7.04 14.95 5.23
CA ASP A 266 -5.99 15.56 6.05
C ASP A 266 -4.73 14.71 6.13
N MET A 267 -4.88 13.38 6.19
CA MET A 267 -3.74 12.47 6.13
C MET A 267 -3.00 12.60 4.78
N ARG A 268 -3.74 12.71 3.66
CA ARG A 268 -3.13 12.97 2.35
C ARG A 268 -2.36 14.28 2.31
N LYS A 269 -2.89 15.36 2.88
CA LYS A 269 -2.18 16.65 3.00
C LYS A 269 -0.90 16.54 3.82
N LYS A 270 -0.91 15.75 4.92
CA LYS A 270 0.28 15.47 5.73
C LYS A 270 1.34 14.66 4.98
N ILE A 271 0.92 13.74 4.12
CA ILE A 271 1.83 13.00 3.25
C ILE A 271 2.42 13.95 2.20
N LEU A 272 1.59 14.77 1.52
CA LEU A 272 2.03 15.75 0.51
C LEU A 272 3.15 16.69 1.02
N SER A 273 3.09 17.12 2.27
CA SER A 273 4.09 18.06 2.81
C SER A 273 5.48 17.45 2.98
N LYS A 274 5.60 16.12 2.93
CA LYS A 274 6.86 15.37 3.07
C LYS A 274 7.39 14.78 1.76
N LEU A 275 6.66 14.96 0.65
CA LEU A 275 7.06 14.47 -0.66
C LEU A 275 8.03 15.43 -1.38
N THR A 276 8.77 14.90 -2.35
CA THR A 276 9.63 15.68 -3.23
C THR A 276 8.80 16.63 -4.10
N GLU A 277 9.36 17.77 -4.53
CA GLU A 277 8.59 18.80 -5.25
C GLU A 277 7.96 18.28 -6.56
N GLU A 278 8.64 17.39 -7.29
CA GLU A 278 8.13 16.82 -8.54
C GLU A 278 6.88 15.94 -8.32
N THR A 279 6.93 15.01 -7.36
CA THR A 279 5.78 14.15 -7.01
C THR A 279 4.65 14.94 -6.34
N LYS A 280 5.00 15.88 -5.46
CA LYS A 280 4.06 16.70 -4.71
C LYS A 280 3.15 17.52 -5.61
N VAL A 281 3.66 18.10 -6.70
CA VAL A 281 2.83 18.88 -7.64
C VAL A 281 1.76 18.00 -8.29
N ALA A 282 2.14 16.82 -8.82
CA ALA A 282 1.21 15.91 -9.47
C ALA A 282 0.16 15.35 -8.49
N LEU A 283 0.60 14.94 -7.29
CA LEU A 283 -0.28 14.38 -6.27
C LEU A 283 -1.21 15.42 -5.63
N THR A 284 -0.79 16.69 -5.59
CA THR A 284 -1.66 17.80 -5.16
C THR A 284 -2.81 18.00 -6.15
N LYS A 285 -2.53 17.97 -7.46
CA LYS A 285 -3.58 18.03 -8.49
C LYS A 285 -4.53 16.85 -8.38
N LEU A 286 -4.00 15.64 -8.24
CA LEU A 286 -4.82 14.43 -8.03
C LEU A 286 -5.72 14.56 -6.79
N HIS A 287 -5.19 15.01 -5.66
CA HIS A 287 -5.96 15.23 -4.44
C HIS A 287 -7.13 16.21 -4.65
N ASN A 288 -6.87 17.32 -5.36
CA ASN A 288 -7.87 18.35 -5.62
C ASN A 288 -8.96 17.88 -6.58
N SER A 289 -8.59 17.08 -7.60
CA SER A 289 -9.51 16.59 -8.64
C SER A 289 -10.66 15.72 -8.10
N LEU A 290 -10.54 15.16 -6.90
CA LEU A 290 -11.62 14.43 -6.24
C LEU A 290 -12.83 15.31 -5.84
N ASN A 291 -12.63 16.62 -5.79
CA ASN A 291 -13.70 17.59 -5.50
C ASN A 291 -14.22 18.27 -6.78
N GLU A 292 -13.67 17.92 -7.95
CA GLU A 292 -14.12 18.44 -9.23
C GLU A 292 -15.43 17.76 -9.69
N LYS A 293 -15.89 18.13 -10.90
CA LYS A 293 -17.14 17.63 -11.49
C LYS A 293 -16.91 16.74 -12.72
N SER A 294 -15.67 16.38 -13.00
CA SER A 294 -15.24 15.72 -14.25
C SER A 294 -14.41 14.48 -13.92
N ILE A 295 -14.79 13.34 -14.51
CA ILE A 295 -14.01 12.10 -14.38
C ILE A 295 -12.81 12.16 -15.34
N GLU A 296 -12.99 12.76 -16.51
CA GLU A 296 -11.92 12.98 -17.47
C GLU A 296 -10.77 13.81 -16.87
N ASP A 297 -11.07 14.87 -16.12
CA ASP A 297 -10.05 15.72 -15.46
C ASP A 297 -9.33 14.95 -14.34
N PHE A 298 -10.07 14.18 -13.53
CA PHE A 298 -9.51 13.28 -12.54
C PHE A 298 -8.54 12.26 -13.18
N LEU A 299 -8.93 11.62 -14.28
CA LEU A 299 -8.11 10.62 -14.96
C LEU A 299 -6.84 11.22 -15.56
N SER A 300 -6.90 12.46 -16.05
CA SER A 300 -5.71 13.20 -16.51
C SER A 300 -4.74 13.50 -15.36
N CYS A 301 -5.27 13.92 -14.20
CA CYS A 301 -4.47 14.13 -12.99
C CYS A 301 -3.88 12.81 -12.46
N LEU A 302 -4.62 11.72 -12.55
CA LEU A 302 -4.18 10.38 -12.17
C LEU A 302 -3.04 9.89 -13.08
N ASP A 303 -3.18 10.02 -14.40
CA ASP A 303 -2.13 9.65 -15.35
C ASP A 303 -0.82 10.40 -15.00
N SER A 304 -0.90 11.72 -14.77
CA SER A 304 0.23 12.56 -14.35
C SER A 304 0.85 12.12 -13.03
N ALA A 305 0.03 11.75 -12.04
CA ALA A 305 0.50 11.28 -10.74
C ALA A 305 1.16 9.89 -10.83
N THR A 306 0.63 9.00 -11.66
CA THR A 306 1.22 7.66 -11.85
C THR A 306 2.55 7.72 -12.58
N GLU A 307 2.70 8.64 -13.54
CA GLU A 307 3.98 8.93 -14.19
C GLU A 307 5.01 9.46 -13.19
N ALA A 308 4.65 10.44 -12.36
CA ALA A 308 5.53 10.99 -11.34
C ALA A 308 5.96 9.97 -10.27
N CYS A 309 5.20 8.88 -10.09
CA CYS A 309 5.48 7.81 -9.14
C CYS A 309 6.09 6.54 -9.77
N ASP A 310 6.45 6.57 -11.06
CA ASP A 310 6.93 5.41 -11.81
C ASP A 310 5.97 4.19 -11.77
N ILE A 311 4.66 4.47 -11.66
CA ILE A 311 3.60 3.45 -11.65
C ILE A 311 3.09 3.25 -13.07
N MET A 312 3.41 2.10 -13.66
CA MET A 312 2.91 1.76 -14.98
C MET A 312 1.45 1.28 -14.91
N VAL A 313 0.53 2.10 -15.42
CA VAL A 313 -0.90 1.75 -15.54
C VAL A 313 -1.19 1.05 -16.87
N LYS A 314 -1.76 -0.16 -16.79
CA LYS A 314 -2.17 -0.92 -17.97
C LYS A 314 -3.63 -0.63 -18.32
N LYS A 315 -3.83 0.08 -19.43
CA LYS A 315 -5.16 0.25 -20.04
C LYS A 315 -5.69 -1.11 -20.51
N GLY A 316 -6.95 -1.39 -20.20
CA GLY A 316 -7.62 -2.64 -20.57
C GLY A 316 -7.78 -2.75 -22.08
N ASP A 317 -7.49 -3.93 -22.63
CA ASP A 317 -7.92 -4.27 -23.97
C ASP A 317 -9.39 -4.74 -23.95
N LYS A 318 -9.99 -4.90 -25.13
CA LYS A 318 -11.39 -5.36 -25.26
C LYS A 318 -11.63 -6.72 -24.57
N LYS A 319 -10.61 -7.57 -24.45
CA LYS A 319 -10.69 -8.85 -23.74
C LYS A 319 -10.76 -8.64 -22.23
N ARG A 320 -9.90 -7.79 -21.68
CA ARG A 320 -9.85 -7.45 -20.25
C ARG A 320 -11.11 -6.69 -19.83
N GLU A 321 -11.61 -5.77 -20.65
CA GLU A 321 -12.89 -5.09 -20.37
C GLU A 321 -14.05 -6.10 -20.23
N ARG A 322 -14.16 -7.06 -21.16
CA ARG A 322 -15.17 -8.13 -21.08
C ARG A 322 -15.00 -8.97 -19.82
N GLN A 323 -13.76 -9.29 -19.44
CA GLN A 323 -13.47 -10.03 -18.22
C GLN A 323 -13.90 -9.24 -16.98
N ILE A 324 -13.59 -7.94 -16.90
CA ILE A 324 -13.98 -7.07 -15.79
C ILE A 324 -15.51 -6.98 -15.69
N LEU A 325 -16.20 -6.77 -16.82
CA LEU A 325 -17.67 -6.73 -16.84
C LEU A 325 -18.29 -8.05 -16.36
N PHE A 326 -17.73 -9.19 -16.78
CA PHE A 326 -18.17 -10.50 -16.32
C PHE A 326 -17.95 -10.70 -14.82
N GLN A 327 -16.76 -10.36 -14.31
CA GLN A 327 -16.42 -10.46 -12.90
C GLN A 327 -17.29 -9.54 -12.03
N HIS A 328 -17.52 -8.30 -12.47
CA HIS A 328 -18.40 -7.35 -11.81
C HIS A 328 -19.83 -7.89 -11.69
N ARG A 329 -20.37 -8.43 -12.79
CA ARG A 329 -21.71 -9.05 -12.81
C ARG A 329 -21.80 -10.23 -11.84
N GLN A 330 -20.78 -11.09 -11.84
CA GLN A 330 -20.73 -12.26 -10.95
C GLN A 330 -20.67 -11.83 -9.48
N ALA A 331 -19.81 -10.86 -9.15
CA ALA A 331 -19.67 -10.33 -7.80
C ALA A 331 -20.98 -9.72 -7.27
N LEU A 332 -21.66 -8.89 -8.08
CA LEU A 332 -22.96 -8.34 -7.71
C LEU A 332 -24.04 -9.41 -7.55
N ALA A 333 -24.06 -10.43 -8.42
CA ALA A 333 -25.01 -11.52 -8.34
C ALA A 333 -24.79 -12.38 -7.07
N ASP A 334 -23.54 -12.63 -6.70
CA ASP A 334 -23.20 -13.36 -5.47
C ASP A 334 -23.55 -12.55 -4.22
N GLN A 335 -23.31 -11.24 -4.23
CA GLN A 335 -23.76 -10.34 -3.17
C GLN A 335 -25.29 -10.34 -3.05
N LEU A 336 -26.02 -10.30 -4.17
CA LEU A 336 -27.48 -10.30 -4.18
C LEU A 336 -28.09 -11.57 -3.57
N LYS A 337 -27.46 -12.74 -3.77
CA LYS A 337 -27.92 -14.01 -3.20
C LYS A 337 -28.01 -13.93 -1.66
N VAL A 338 -26.96 -13.43 -1.03
CA VAL A 338 -26.82 -13.38 0.43
C VAL A 338 -27.45 -12.15 1.09
N THR A 339 -27.79 -11.12 0.31
CA THR A 339 -28.35 -9.88 0.85
C THR A 339 -29.79 -10.06 1.34
N GLU A 340 -30.08 -9.64 2.55
CA GLU A 340 -31.45 -9.64 3.11
C GLU A 340 -32.06 -8.23 3.21
N ASP A 341 -31.22 -7.18 3.21
CA ASP A 341 -31.68 -5.79 3.29
C ASP A 341 -32.49 -5.40 2.03
N PRO A 342 -33.76 -4.99 2.17
CA PRO A 342 -34.61 -4.66 1.03
C PRO A 342 -34.05 -3.55 0.13
N ALA A 343 -33.44 -2.51 0.72
CA ALA A 343 -32.88 -1.41 -0.05
C ALA A 343 -31.67 -1.86 -0.88
N LEU A 344 -30.77 -2.67 -0.30
CA LEU A 344 -29.63 -3.23 -1.01
C LEU A 344 -30.05 -4.26 -2.07
N ILE A 345 -31.09 -5.08 -1.81
CA ILE A 345 -31.68 -5.98 -2.83
C ILE A 345 -32.14 -5.18 -4.05
N LEU A 346 -32.92 -4.11 -3.83
CA LEU A 346 -33.42 -3.25 -4.91
C LEU A 346 -32.26 -2.60 -5.68
N HIS A 347 -31.27 -2.10 -4.95
CA HIS A 347 -30.10 -1.45 -5.53
C HIS A 347 -29.31 -2.40 -6.44
N LEU A 348 -28.90 -3.57 -5.91
CA LEU A 348 -28.12 -4.58 -6.65
C LEU A 348 -28.91 -5.11 -7.87
N THR A 349 -30.20 -5.36 -7.69
CA THR A 349 -31.09 -5.81 -8.77
C THR A 349 -31.18 -4.77 -9.90
N SER A 350 -31.37 -3.49 -9.55
CA SER A 350 -31.47 -2.40 -10.54
C SER A 350 -30.17 -2.22 -11.32
N VAL A 351 -29.02 -2.25 -10.64
CA VAL A 351 -27.70 -2.15 -11.28
C VAL A 351 -27.41 -3.35 -12.18
N LEU A 352 -27.77 -4.56 -11.74
CA LEU A 352 -27.61 -5.76 -12.55
C LEU A 352 -28.49 -5.73 -13.81
N LEU A 353 -29.77 -5.38 -13.71
CA LEU A 353 -30.68 -5.24 -14.85
C LEU A 353 -30.19 -4.18 -15.85
N PHE A 354 -29.66 -3.06 -15.34
CA PHE A 354 -28.98 -2.08 -16.19
C PHE A 354 -27.80 -2.71 -16.94
N GLN A 355 -26.96 -3.49 -16.24
CA GLN A 355 -25.81 -4.15 -16.86
C GLN A 355 -26.20 -5.28 -17.83
N PHE A 356 -27.37 -5.93 -17.66
CA PHE A 356 -27.92 -6.89 -18.62
C PHE A 356 -28.43 -6.20 -19.90
N SER A 357 -29.10 -5.06 -19.77
CA SER A 357 -29.69 -4.34 -20.91
C SER A 357 -28.70 -3.50 -21.72
N THR A 358 -27.65 -2.97 -21.09
CA THR A 358 -26.70 -2.04 -21.74
C THR A 358 -25.32 -2.63 -21.99
N HIS A 359 -25.01 -3.79 -21.39
CA HIS A 359 -23.65 -4.35 -21.32
C HIS A 359 -22.59 -3.39 -20.76
N SER A 360 -23.01 -2.42 -19.93
CA SER A 360 -22.12 -1.46 -19.27
C SER A 360 -22.31 -1.53 -17.75
N MET A 361 -21.23 -1.40 -16.99
CA MET A 361 -21.28 -1.40 -15.53
C MET A 361 -21.63 -0.02 -15.00
N LEU A 362 -22.30 0.02 -13.85
CA LEU A 362 -22.76 1.24 -13.22
C LEU A 362 -22.40 1.22 -11.75
N HIS A 363 -21.76 2.30 -11.28
CA HIS A 363 -21.49 2.53 -9.87
C HIS A 363 -22.36 3.68 -9.39
N ALA A 364 -23.43 3.37 -8.66
CA ALA A 364 -24.47 4.33 -8.33
C ALA A 364 -24.72 4.40 -6.82
N PRO A 365 -25.03 5.59 -6.27
CA PRO A 365 -25.54 5.69 -4.91
C PRO A 365 -27.02 5.28 -4.88
N GLY A 366 -27.52 4.84 -3.71
CA GLY A 366 -28.93 4.42 -3.53
C GLY A 366 -29.96 5.45 -3.97
N ARG A 367 -29.66 6.76 -3.83
CA ARG A 367 -30.53 7.87 -4.28
C ARG A 367 -30.77 7.93 -5.79
N CYS A 368 -29.93 7.28 -6.59
CA CYS A 368 -30.06 7.23 -8.06
C CYS A 368 -30.87 6.00 -8.54
N VAL A 369 -31.29 5.11 -7.63
CA VAL A 369 -32.05 3.90 -7.96
C VAL A 369 -33.37 4.22 -8.68
N PRO A 370 -34.18 5.22 -8.28
CA PRO A 370 -35.39 5.58 -9.02
C PRO A 370 -35.14 5.92 -10.49
N GLN A 371 -34.04 6.62 -10.78
CA GLN A 371 -33.65 7.01 -12.14
C GLN A 371 -33.17 5.80 -12.95
N ILE A 372 -32.50 4.84 -12.30
CA ILE A 372 -32.14 3.56 -12.93
C ILE A 372 -33.39 2.76 -13.28
N ILE A 373 -34.37 2.68 -12.37
CA ILE A 373 -35.63 1.97 -12.62
C ILE A 373 -36.41 2.65 -13.75
N ALA A 374 -36.48 3.98 -13.76
CA ALA A 374 -37.10 4.73 -14.85
C ALA A 374 -36.43 4.47 -16.21
N PHE A 375 -35.10 4.38 -16.26
CA PHE A 375 -34.36 4.01 -17.47
C PHE A 375 -34.72 2.59 -17.95
N LEU A 376 -34.98 1.66 -17.02
CA LEU A 376 -35.30 0.26 -17.34
C LEU A 376 -36.70 0.07 -17.92
N HIS A 377 -37.63 1.03 -17.80
CA HIS A 377 -39.02 0.91 -18.27
C HIS A 377 -39.16 0.31 -19.67
N ASN A 378 -38.35 0.76 -20.62
CA ASN A 378 -38.39 0.30 -22.03
C ASN A 378 -37.30 -0.74 -22.36
N LYS A 379 -36.65 -1.33 -21.35
CA LYS A 379 -35.52 -2.26 -21.50
C LYS A 379 -35.80 -3.63 -20.88
N ILE A 380 -36.87 -3.75 -20.10
CA ILE A 380 -37.30 -5.01 -19.47
C ILE A 380 -38.81 -5.19 -19.69
N PRO A 381 -39.35 -6.42 -19.55
CA PRO A 381 -40.78 -6.66 -19.61
C PRO A 381 -41.59 -5.82 -18.60
N GLU A 382 -42.79 -5.39 -19.00
CA GLU A 382 -43.65 -4.50 -18.22
C GLU A 382 -44.05 -5.08 -16.84
N ASP A 383 -44.24 -6.40 -16.76
CA ASP A 383 -44.51 -7.11 -15.50
C ASP A 383 -43.34 -7.00 -14.52
N GLN A 384 -42.09 -7.10 -15.02
CA GLN A 384 -40.88 -6.94 -14.22
C GLN A 384 -40.69 -5.48 -13.79
N HIS A 385 -40.93 -4.52 -14.68
CA HIS A 385 -40.84 -3.10 -14.35
C HIS A 385 -41.86 -2.70 -13.28
N THR A 386 -43.12 -3.13 -13.43
CA THR A 386 -44.19 -2.88 -12.44
C THR A 386 -43.83 -3.45 -11.07
N LEU A 387 -43.23 -4.64 -11.03
CA LEU A 387 -42.74 -5.25 -9.80
C LEU A 387 -41.62 -4.42 -9.14
N LEU A 388 -40.65 -3.92 -9.92
CA LEU A 388 -39.59 -3.04 -9.40
C LEU A 388 -40.15 -1.74 -8.82
N VAL A 389 -41.08 -1.09 -9.51
CA VAL A 389 -41.72 0.16 -9.04
C VAL A 389 -42.50 -0.08 -7.75
N LYS A 390 -43.27 -1.18 -7.67
CA LYS A 390 -43.98 -1.56 -6.44
C LYS A 390 -42.99 -1.74 -5.28
N TYR A 391 -41.92 -2.48 -5.50
CA TYR A 391 -40.91 -2.74 -4.47
C TYR A 391 -40.17 -1.47 -4.05
N GLN A 392 -39.83 -0.58 -5.00
CA GLN A 392 -39.29 0.74 -4.72
C GLN A 392 -40.20 1.54 -3.80
N GLY A 393 -41.50 1.57 -4.05
CA GLY A 393 -42.48 2.27 -3.21
C GLY A 393 -42.46 1.77 -1.76
N LEU A 394 -42.41 0.44 -1.57
CA LEU A 394 -42.32 -0.17 -0.26
C LEU A 394 -40.99 0.13 0.47
N VAL A 395 -39.86 0.08 -0.25
CA VAL A 395 -38.54 0.43 0.30
C VAL A 395 -38.51 1.90 0.76
N VAL A 396 -39.02 2.82 -0.06
CA VAL A 396 -39.10 4.25 0.30
C VAL A 396 -39.99 4.44 1.53
N LYS A 397 -41.15 3.76 1.60
CA LYS A 397 -42.04 3.81 2.77
C LYS A 397 -41.32 3.34 4.04
N GLN A 398 -40.57 2.24 3.96
CA GLN A 398 -39.78 1.73 5.09
C GLN A 398 -38.71 2.74 5.54
N LEU A 399 -37.93 3.29 4.62
CA LEU A 399 -36.84 4.24 4.93
C LEU A 399 -37.36 5.54 5.56
N VAL A 400 -38.49 6.07 5.07
CA VAL A 400 -39.13 7.26 5.63
C VAL A 400 -39.65 6.99 7.05
N SER A 401 -40.27 5.83 7.29
CA SER A 401 -40.74 5.44 8.62
C SER A 401 -39.60 5.25 9.62
N GLN A 402 -38.43 4.75 9.18
CA GLN A 402 -37.25 4.63 10.03
C GLN A 402 -36.66 6.00 10.41
N ASN A 403 -36.58 6.94 9.46
CA ASN A 403 -36.08 8.29 9.73
C ASN A 403 -36.95 9.08 10.72
N LYS A 404 -38.27 8.87 10.71
CA LYS A 404 -39.19 9.51 11.68
C LYS A 404 -38.93 9.04 13.11
N LYS A 405 -38.64 7.75 13.32
CA LYS A 405 -38.33 7.18 14.64
C LYS A 405 -36.99 7.65 15.22
N SER A 406 -36.02 8.01 14.37
CA SER A 406 -34.71 8.52 14.84
C SER A 406 -34.69 10.02 15.19
N GLY A 407 -35.76 10.77 14.90
CA GLY A 407 -35.82 12.23 15.05
C GLY A 407 -36.74 12.76 16.15
N GLN A 408 -37.57 11.91 16.77
CA GLN A 408 -38.42 12.29 17.89
C GLN A 408 -37.75 11.85 19.21
N GLY A 409 -37.35 12.82 20.03
CA GLY A 409 -37.13 12.58 21.45
C GLY A 409 -38.44 12.14 22.10
N GLU A 410 -38.34 11.23 23.06
CA GLU A 410 -39.45 10.61 23.78
C GLU A 410 -40.41 11.66 24.35
N ASP A 411 -41.59 11.80 23.76
CA ASP A 411 -42.68 12.64 24.28
C ASP A 411 -43.87 11.71 24.64
N PRO A 412 -44.38 11.66 25.89
CA PRO A 412 -45.10 10.48 26.41
C PRO A 412 -46.61 10.44 26.06
N SER A 413 -47.06 11.05 24.95
CA SER A 413 -48.49 11.31 24.73
C SER A 413 -49.12 10.76 23.43
N SER A 414 -48.58 9.68 22.84
CA SER A 414 -49.08 9.14 21.56
C SER A 414 -49.26 7.61 21.45
N ASP A 415 -49.63 6.93 22.54
CA ASP A 415 -49.72 5.45 22.62
C ASP A 415 -50.61 4.77 21.54
N ASP A 416 -51.62 5.45 20.98
CA ASP A 416 -52.47 4.88 19.90
C ASP A 416 -51.95 5.20 18.48
N LEU A 417 -51.33 6.37 18.28
CA LEU A 417 -50.67 6.71 17.01
C LEU A 417 -49.41 5.85 16.79
N ASP A 418 -48.70 5.52 17.86
CA ASP A 418 -47.52 4.65 17.82
C ASP A 418 -47.85 3.20 17.48
N LYS A 419 -49.03 2.69 17.89
CA LYS A 419 -49.51 1.35 17.54
C LYS A 419 -49.89 1.22 16.07
N GLU A 420 -50.65 2.17 15.52
CA GLU A 420 -51.00 2.17 14.09
C GLU A 420 -49.75 2.32 13.22
N GLN A 421 -48.84 3.22 13.59
CA GLN A 421 -47.57 3.43 12.89
C GLN A 421 -46.68 2.17 12.94
N HIS A 422 -46.67 1.46 14.08
CA HIS A 422 -45.95 0.19 14.24
C HIS A 422 -46.56 -0.94 13.39
N ASP A 423 -47.89 -1.06 13.33
CA ASP A 423 -48.57 -2.10 12.56
C ASP A 423 -48.37 -1.91 11.05
N VAL A 424 -48.49 -0.67 10.55
CA VAL A 424 -48.19 -0.33 9.15
C VAL A 424 -46.73 -0.62 8.78
N THR A 425 -45.79 -0.41 9.71
CA THR A 425 -44.37 -0.71 9.51
C THR A 425 -44.13 -2.22 9.41
N ASN A 426 -44.80 -3.01 10.27
CA ASN A 426 -44.69 -4.46 10.27
C ASN A 426 -45.29 -5.08 9.01
N THR A 427 -46.44 -4.59 8.56
CA THR A 427 -47.08 -5.04 7.31
C THR A 427 -46.19 -4.73 6.10
N THR A 428 -45.64 -3.50 6.03
CA THR A 428 -44.70 -3.11 4.97
C THR A 428 -43.44 -4.00 4.96
N ARG A 429 -42.91 -4.35 6.15
CA ARG A 429 -41.74 -5.24 6.27
C ARG A 429 -42.05 -6.66 5.79
N LYS A 430 -43.23 -7.21 6.13
CA LYS A 430 -43.66 -8.54 5.67
C LYS A 430 -43.80 -8.57 4.15
N GLU A 431 -44.47 -7.58 3.56
CA GLU A 431 -44.61 -7.47 2.09
C GLU A 431 -43.24 -7.40 1.39
N LEU A 432 -42.28 -6.64 1.95
CA LEU A 432 -40.92 -6.59 1.41
C LEU A 432 -40.21 -7.94 1.48
N GLN A 433 -40.36 -8.68 2.57
CA GLN A 433 -39.77 -10.01 2.70
C GLN A 433 -40.37 -11.00 1.70
N GLU A 434 -41.69 -10.97 1.49
CA GLU A 434 -42.39 -11.81 0.52
C GLU A 434 -41.94 -11.51 -0.93
N LEU A 435 -41.79 -10.22 -1.27
CA LEU A 435 -41.39 -9.81 -2.62
C LEU A 435 -39.88 -9.91 -2.87
N SER A 436 -39.05 -9.99 -1.83
CA SER A 436 -37.58 -10.02 -1.94
C SER A 436 -37.08 -11.14 -2.85
N LEU A 437 -37.66 -12.35 -2.74
CA LEU A 437 -37.28 -13.48 -3.59
C LEU A 437 -37.63 -13.22 -5.06
N SER A 438 -38.82 -12.69 -5.32
CA SER A 438 -39.27 -12.34 -6.67
C SER A 438 -38.38 -11.29 -7.32
N ILE A 439 -37.94 -10.28 -6.56
CA ILE A 439 -37.02 -9.24 -7.03
C ILE A 439 -35.64 -9.83 -7.35
N LYS A 440 -35.10 -10.69 -6.48
CA LYS A 440 -33.83 -11.39 -6.74
C LYS A 440 -33.91 -12.28 -7.99
N ASP A 441 -35.03 -12.99 -8.16
CA ASP A 441 -35.24 -13.91 -9.28
C ASP A 441 -35.30 -13.21 -10.64
N LEU A 442 -35.63 -11.91 -10.71
CA LEU A 442 -35.55 -11.12 -11.95
C LEU A 442 -34.18 -11.21 -12.62
N VAL A 443 -33.14 -11.40 -11.82
CA VAL A 443 -31.74 -11.37 -12.26
C VAL A 443 -31.08 -12.74 -12.11
N LEU A 444 -31.39 -13.48 -11.05
CA LEU A 444 -30.78 -14.79 -10.79
C LEU A 444 -31.39 -15.92 -11.63
N LYS A 445 -32.65 -15.76 -12.05
CA LYS A 445 -33.35 -16.69 -12.94
C LYS A 445 -33.92 -15.91 -14.12
N PRO A 446 -33.05 -15.34 -14.99
CA PRO A 446 -33.53 -14.57 -16.11
C PRO A 446 -34.45 -15.46 -16.95
N ARG A 447 -35.69 -15.00 -17.20
CA ARG A 447 -36.55 -15.65 -18.18
C ARG A 447 -35.74 -15.74 -19.48
N LYS A 448 -35.67 -16.92 -20.09
CA LYS A 448 -35.14 -17.04 -21.45
C LYS A 448 -35.99 -16.13 -22.31
N SER A 449 -35.44 -14.98 -22.69
CA SER A 449 -36.08 -14.12 -23.67
C SER A 449 -36.04 -14.91 -24.97
N SER A 450 -37.19 -15.43 -25.41
CA SER A 450 -37.41 -15.83 -26.78
C SER A 450 -37.34 -14.56 -27.63
N VAL A 451 -36.12 -14.14 -27.96
CA VAL A 451 -35.86 -13.12 -28.98
C VAL A 451 -35.31 -13.87 -30.18
N THR A 452 -36.24 -14.31 -31.03
CA THR A 452 -36.04 -14.21 -32.48
C THR A 452 -35.78 -12.75 -32.81
N GLU A 453 -34.61 -12.51 -33.42
CA GLU A 453 -34.22 -11.46 -34.38
C GLU A 453 -34.82 -10.04 -34.23
N GLU A 454 -33.95 -9.04 -34.04
CA GLU A 454 -33.45 -8.15 -35.11
C GLU A 454 -32.18 -7.40 -34.69
#